data_AF-A0A0F9MT45-F1
#
_entry.id   AF-A0A0F9MT45-F1
#
_cell.length_a   1.000
_cell.length_b   1.000
_cell.length_c   1.000
_cell.angle_alpha   90.00
_cell.angle_beta   90.00
_cell.angle_gamma   90.00
#
_symmetry.space_group_name_H-M   'P 1'
#
loop_
_entity.id
_entity.type
_entity.pdbx_description
1 polymer ?
#
loop_
_entity_poly.entity_id
_entity_poly.type
_entity_poly.pdbx_seq_one_letter_code
_entity_poly.pdbx_strand_id
1 'polypeptide(L)' 'MSRSLIRKEGILAGISSGAVLWATRKIARLKNNKGKLIVVVLPDTGERYLTSDLYR' A
#
# COMPACT_ATOMS: atom_id res chain seq x y z
N MET A 1 2.37 4.41 -2.87
CA MET A 1 2.15 4.76 -1.44
C MET A 1 3.07 4.02 -0.47
N SER A 2 4.01 3.17 -0.90
CA SER A 2 4.82 2.33 0.00
C SER A 2 5.57 3.13 1.08
N ARG A 3 6.18 4.26 0.71
CA ARG A 3 6.82 5.18 1.68
C ARG A 3 5.88 5.68 2.79
N SER A 4 4.61 5.94 2.47
CA SER A 4 3.63 6.36 3.48
C SER A 4 3.15 5.20 4.35
N LEU A 5 3.12 3.98 3.81
CA LEU A 5 2.67 2.80 4.53
C LEU A 5 3.61 2.51 5.70
N ILE A 6 4.93 2.50 5.46
CA ILE A 6 5.92 2.31 6.54
C ILE A 6 5.88 3.45 7.57
N ARG A 7 5.75 4.70 7.12
CA ARG A 7 5.76 5.88 8.01
C ARG A 7 4.52 5.98 8.92
N LYS A 8 3.37 5.44 8.51
CA LYS A 8 2.10 5.59 9.24
C LYS A 8 1.66 4.32 9.95
N GLU A 9 1.88 3.17 9.32
CA GLU A 9 1.38 1.88 9.79
C GLU A 9 2.51 0.94 10.25
N GLY A 10 3.79 1.32 10.06
CA GLY A 10 4.92 0.46 10.41
C GLY A 10 5.12 -0.73 9.47
N ILE A 11 4.41 -0.80 8.34
CA ILE A 11 4.47 -1.93 7.41
C ILE A 11 5.46 -1.63 6.27
N LEU A 12 6.58 -2.35 6.25
CA LEU A 12 7.60 -2.23 5.20
C LEU A 12 7.26 -3.13 4.02
N ALA A 13 6.66 -2.58 2.96
CA ALA A 13 6.20 -3.35 1.79
C ALA A 13 6.79 -2.84 0.46
N GLY A 14 6.72 -3.66 -0.60
CA GLY A 14 7.24 -3.31 -1.91
C GLY A 14 6.47 -2.23 -2.68
N ILE A 15 6.89 -1.99 -3.93
CA ILE A 15 6.30 -0.97 -4.81
C ILE A 15 4.84 -1.29 -5.15
N SER A 16 4.57 -2.56 -5.52
CA SER A 16 3.24 -3.05 -5.91
C SER A 16 2.24 -2.93 -4.75
N SER A 17 2.66 -3.23 -3.53
CA SER A 17 1.92 -2.99 -2.28
C SER A 17 1.48 -1.53 -2.11
N GLY A 18 2.36 -0.59 -2.48
CA GLY A 18 2.02 0.83 -2.49
C GLY A 18 1.06 1.24 -3.61
N ALA A 19 1.02 0.50 -4.73
CA ALA A 19 0.11 0.74 -5.84
C ALA A 19 -1.30 0.24 -5.51
N VAL A 20 -1.42 -0.99 -4.97
CA VAL A 20 -2.70 -1.56 -4.58
C VAL A 20 -3.37 -0.71 -3.50
N LEU A 21 -2.63 -0.23 -2.49
CA LEU A 21 -3.19 0.65 -1.46
C LEU A 21 -3.67 1.99 -2.02
N TRP A 22 -3.00 2.53 -3.04
CA TRP A 22 -3.45 3.76 -3.68
C TRP A 22 -4.75 3.57 -4.45
N ALA A 23 -4.86 2.48 -5.22
CA ALA A 23 -6.09 2.12 -5.91
C ALA A 23 -7.22 1.86 -4.91
N THR A 24 -6.95 1.06 -3.87
CA THR A 24 -7.93 0.72 -2.83
C THR A 24 -8.41 1.93 -2.07
N ARG A 25 -7.56 2.93 -1.77
CA ARG A 25 -8.00 4.18 -1.14
C ARG A 25 -9.03 4.93 -1.99
N LYS A 26 -8.93 4.87 -3.31
CA LYS A 26 -9.93 5.45 -4.22
C LYS A 26 -11.22 4.63 -4.22
N ILE A 27 -11.11 3.31 -4.32
CA ILE A 27 -12.24 2.37 -4.32
C ILE A 27 -13.04 2.46 -3.01
N ALA A 28 -12.35 2.56 -1.87
CA ALA A 28 -12.96 2.66 -0.54
C ALA A 28 -13.79 3.95 -0.35
N ARG A 29 -13.52 5.00 -1.13
CA ARG A 29 -14.25 6.28 -1.08
C ARG A 29 -15.53 6.28 -1.92
N LEU A 30 -15.75 5.25 -2.74
CA LEU A 30 -16.97 5.15 -3.55
C LEU A 30 -18.18 4.92 -2.63
N LYS A 31 -19.30 5.60 -2.91
CA LYS A 31 -20.53 5.53 -2.09
C LYS A 31 -21.04 4.09 -1.90
N ASN A 32 -20.94 3.27 -2.95
CA ASN A 32 -21.35 1.87 -2.96
C ASN A 32 -20.44 0.95 -2.11
N ASN A 33 -19.32 1.45 -1.61
CA ASN A 33 -18.39 0.72 -0.75
C ASN A 33 -18.40 1.20 0.70
N LYS A 34 -19.28 2.15 1.06
CA LYS A 34 -19.45 2.59 2.45
C LYS A 34 -19.82 1.38 3.34
N GLY A 35 -19.03 1.17 4.39
CA GLY A 35 -19.24 0.08 5.35
C GLY A 35 -18.78 -1.30 4.88
N LYS A 36 -18.25 -1.44 3.67
CA LYS A 36 -17.68 -2.73 3.20
C LYS A 36 -16.26 -2.91 3.72
N LEU A 37 -15.92 -4.16 4.03
CA LEU A 37 -14.53 -4.57 4.29
C LEU A 37 -13.80 -4.81 2.96
N ILE A 38 -12.64 -4.19 2.78
CA ILE A 38 -11.79 -4.38 1.60
C ILE A 38 -10.48 -5.03 2.05
N VAL A 39 -10.16 -6.17 1.44
CA VAL A 39 -8.90 -6.90 1.67
C VAL A 39 -8.00 -6.72 0.45
N VAL A 40 -6.71 -6.49 0.69
CA VAL A 40 -5.67 -6.38 -0.35
C VAL A 40 -4.47 -7.24 0.01
N VAL A 41 -3.76 -7.70 -1.01
CA VAL A 41 -2.51 -8.46 -0.84
C VAL A 41 -1.32 -7.50 -0.96
N LEU A 42 -0.41 -7.57 0.01
CA LEU A 42 0.91 -6.94 -0.08
C LEU A 42 1.91 -8.05 -0.46
N PRO A 43 2.34 -8.15 -1.73
CA PRO A 43 2.98 -9.38 -2.23
C PRO A 43 4.36 -9.67 -1.64
N ASP A 44 5.07 -8.63 -1.22
CA ASP A 44 6.44 -8.73 -0.71
C ASP A 44 6.79 -7.60 0.28
N THR A 45 7.92 -7.81 0.95
CA THR A 45 8.54 -6.87 1.88
C THR A 45 9.30 -5.75 1.15
N GLY A 46 9.35 -4.57 1.76
CA GLY A 46 10.08 -3.42 1.22
C GLY A 46 11.60 -3.57 1.26
N GLU A 47 12.12 -4.50 2.06
CA GLU A 47 13.56 -4.77 2.20
C GLU A 47 14.24 -5.09 0.86
N ARG A 48 13.53 -5.77 -0.05
CA ARG A 48 14.01 -6.16 -1.38
C ARG A 48 14.31 -4.96 -2.28
N TYR A 49 13.83 -3.77 -1.88
CA TYR A 49 13.89 -2.54 -2.67
C TYR A 49 14.80 -1.47 -2.04
N LEU A 50 15.59 -1.81 -1.00
CA LEU A 50 16.52 -0.86 -0.37
C LEU A 50 17.62 -0.36 -1.32
N THR A 51 17.97 -1.14 -2.33
CA THR A 51 18.94 -0.74 -3.38
C THR A 51 18.30 0.04 -4.54
N SER A 52 16.97 0.15 -4.57
CA SER A 52 16.22 0.91 -5.57
C SER A 52 15.92 2.34 -5.10
N ASP A 53 15.34 3.18 -5.97
CA ASP A 53 14.88 4.53 -5.62
C ASP A 53 13.60 4.57 -4.74
N LEU A 54 13.06 3.43 -4.33
CA LEU A 54 11.83 3.40 -3.52
C LEU A 54 12.01 4.07 -2.15
N TYR A 55 13.15 3.86 -1.50
CA TYR A 55 13.45 4.35 -0.15
C TYR A 55 14.67 5.26 -0.05
N ARG A 56 15.20 5.68 -1.20
CA ARG A 56 16.20 6.76 -1.29
C ARG A 56 15.57 8.12 -1.01
#